data_AF-A0ABC9WGF4-F1
#
_entry.id   AF-A0ABC9WGF4-F1
#
_cell.length_a   1.000
_cell.length_b   1.000
_cell.length_c   1.000
_cell.angle_alpha   90.00
_cell.angle_beta   90.00
_cell.angle_gamma   90.00
#
_symmetry.space_group_name_H-M   'P 1'
#
loop_
_entity.id
_entity.type
_entity.pdbx_description
1 polymer ?
#
loop_
_entity_poly.entity_id
_entity_poly.type
_entity_poly.pdbx_seq_one_letter_code
_entity_poly.pdbx_strand_id
1 'polypeptide(L)'
;MAELSRLEQLERRVRELEEELAREKGGRRAPRARIESMSPEVTDSNPYSRLMALKRMGIVKDYEKIRTFTVAVVGVGGVGSVTAEMLTRCGIGKLLLFDYDKVELANMNRLFFQPHQAGLSKVQAAEHTLRNINPDVQFEVHNYNITTLDNFEHFMDRISNGALEEGKPVDLVLSCVDNFEARMAINTACNELGQIWMESGVSENAVSGHVQLIIPGESACFACAPPLVVAENIDEKTLKREGVCAASLPTTMGVVAGILVQNVLKYLLNFGTVSYYLGYNAMQDFFPTMAMKPNPQCSDQNCRKQQENYKKKEAAQPKQVVIEQEEEVVHEDNDWGIELVSEISEDELKAASGPVPELPEGITVAYTIPNKEENLITEETVADGEESLEELMAKMRNM
;
A
#
# COMPACT_ATOMS: atom_id res chain seq x y z
N MET A 1 58.34 -5.85 42.45
CA MET A 1 57.29 -5.87 41.42
C MET A 1 57.55 -4.67 40.52
N ALA A 2 57.99 -4.89 39.29
CA ALA A 2 58.32 -3.81 38.37
C ALA A 2 57.01 -3.18 37.85
N GLU A 3 56.85 -1.87 38.03
CA GLU A 3 55.79 -1.09 37.39
C GLU A 3 55.99 -1.13 35.88
N LEU A 4 55.07 -1.79 35.16
CA LEU A 4 55.00 -1.71 33.70
C LEU A 4 54.87 -0.26 33.28
N SER A 5 55.66 0.16 32.30
CA SER A 5 55.62 1.52 31.77
C SER A 5 54.22 1.84 31.23
N ARG A 6 53.82 3.12 31.30
CA ARG A 6 52.52 3.59 30.80
C ARG A 6 52.24 3.19 29.35
N LEU A 7 53.30 3.02 28.54
CA LEU A 7 53.25 2.54 27.16
C LEU A 7 52.84 1.07 27.07
N GLU A 8 53.45 0.20 27.87
CA GLU A 8 53.11 -1.23 27.90
C GLU A 8 51.67 -1.46 28.41
N GLN A 9 51.20 -0.63 29.34
CA GLN A 9 49.81 -0.68 29.80
C GLN A 9 48.82 -0.30 28.69
N LEU A 10 49.14 0.73 27.90
CA LEU A 10 48.30 1.15 26.76
C LEU A 10 48.30 0.11 25.64
N GLU A 11 49.45 -0.46 25.29
CA GLU A 11 49.53 -1.52 24.27
C GLU A 11 48.80 -2.79 24.68
N ARG A 12 48.79 -3.13 25.97
CA ARG A 12 47.97 -4.23 26.47
C ARG A 12 46.49 -3.92 26.34
N ARG A 13 46.09 -2.69 26.68
CA ARG A 13 44.69 -2.26 26.57
C ARG A 13 44.19 -2.23 25.13
N VAL A 14 45.02 -1.81 24.18
CA VAL A 14 44.69 -1.85 22.74
C VAL A 14 44.49 -3.29 22.28
N ARG A 15 45.38 -4.22 22.64
CA ARG A 15 45.22 -5.64 22.30
C ARG A 15 43.97 -6.25 22.92
N GLU A 16 43.68 -5.96 24.18
CA GLU A 16 42.44 -6.39 24.84
C GLU A 16 41.19 -5.89 24.09
N LEU A 17 41.17 -4.62 23.68
CA LEU A 17 40.06 -4.03 22.91
C LEU A 17 39.95 -4.59 21.49
N GLU A 18 41.08 -4.89 20.84
CA GLU A 18 41.09 -5.55 19.52
C GLU A 18 40.55 -6.98 19.61
N GLU A 19 40.89 -7.72 20.67
CA GLU A 19 40.34 -9.05 20.93
C GLU A 19 38.85 -9.00 21.29
N GLU A 20 38.41 -8.05 22.12
CA GLU A 20 36.99 -7.84 22.42
C GLU A 20 36.21 -7.49 21.14
N LEU A 21 36.75 -6.61 20.29
CA LEU A 21 36.18 -6.26 18.99
C LEU A 21 36.12 -7.48 18.05
N ALA A 22 37.15 -8.34 18.07
CA ALA A 22 37.17 -9.57 17.28
C ALA A 22 36.14 -10.58 17.78
N ARG A 23 35.95 -10.73 19.10
CA ARG A 23 34.94 -11.60 19.71
C ARG A 23 33.53 -11.09 19.44
N GLU A 24 33.28 -9.79 19.53
CA GLU A 24 31.99 -9.19 19.15
C GLU A 24 31.68 -9.39 17.66
N LYS A 25 32.68 -9.26 16.79
CA LYS A 25 32.53 -9.54 15.36
C LYS A 25 32.29 -11.03 15.10
N GLY A 26 32.93 -11.93 15.86
CA GLY A 26 32.79 -13.38 15.75
C GLY A 26 31.45 -13.94 16.25
N GLY A 27 30.74 -13.22 17.12
CA GLY A 27 29.41 -13.61 17.62
C GLY A 27 28.23 -13.19 16.73
N ARG A 28 28.47 -12.33 15.74
CA ARG A 28 27.42 -11.92 14.79
C ARG A 28 27.27 -13.01 13.74
N ARG A 29 26.11 -13.70 13.74
CA ARG A 29 25.70 -14.59 12.63
C ARG A 29 25.94 -13.86 11.30
N ALA A 30 26.52 -14.57 10.34
CA ALA A 30 26.81 -14.01 9.03
C ALA A 30 25.53 -13.36 8.45
N PRO A 31 25.62 -12.12 7.93
CA PRO A 31 24.48 -11.47 7.30
C PRO A 31 23.95 -12.36 6.18
N ARG A 32 22.63 -12.29 5.95
CA ARG A 32 21.97 -13.02 4.85
C ARG A 32 22.74 -12.76 3.55
N ALA A 33 23.02 -13.79 2.75
CA ALA A 33 23.66 -13.59 1.46
C ALA A 33 22.74 -12.82 0.50
N ARG A 34 23.33 -12.07 -0.44
CA ARG A 34 22.56 -11.45 -1.51
C ARG A 34 22.02 -12.51 -2.46
N ILE A 35 20.78 -12.33 -2.90
CA ILE A 35 20.08 -13.18 -3.85
C ILE A 35 19.90 -12.38 -5.15
N GLU A 36 20.47 -12.87 -6.24
CA GLU A 36 20.41 -12.20 -7.55
C GLU A 36 19.02 -12.26 -8.18
N SER A 37 18.37 -13.42 -8.13
CA SER A 37 17.02 -13.64 -8.70
C SER A 37 16.04 -14.17 -7.65
N MET A 38 14.81 -13.64 -7.64
CA MET A 38 13.78 -14.03 -6.67
C MET A 38 13.22 -15.41 -7.04
N SER A 39 13.58 -16.45 -6.28
CA SER A 39 13.14 -17.82 -6.55
C SER A 39 11.78 -18.13 -5.93
N PRO A 40 10.88 -18.86 -6.64
CA PRO A 40 9.64 -19.38 -6.07
C PRO A 40 9.85 -20.66 -5.24
N GLU A 41 11.07 -21.17 -5.15
CA GLU A 41 11.38 -22.41 -4.43
C GLU A 41 11.00 -22.30 -2.93
N VAL A 42 10.29 -23.31 -2.42
CA VAL A 42 9.80 -23.32 -1.03
C VAL A 42 10.80 -24.07 -0.17
N THR A 43 11.79 -23.35 0.32
CA THR A 43 12.80 -23.84 1.28
C THR A 43 12.91 -22.88 2.46
N ASP A 44 13.38 -23.38 3.59
CA ASP A 44 13.55 -22.58 4.81
C ASP A 44 14.65 -21.51 4.69
N SER A 45 15.58 -21.67 3.73
CA SER A 45 16.63 -20.71 3.44
C SER A 45 16.20 -19.58 2.49
N ASN A 46 15.06 -19.71 1.79
CA ASN A 46 14.57 -18.70 0.86
C ASN A 46 13.61 -17.72 1.55
N PRO A 47 14.03 -16.47 1.83
CA PRO A 47 13.17 -15.47 2.48
C PRO A 47 12.00 -15.01 1.61
N TYR A 48 12.08 -15.20 0.28
CA TYR A 48 11.06 -14.78 -0.67
C TYR A 48 10.02 -15.87 -0.96
N SER A 49 10.21 -17.08 -0.45
CA SER A 49 9.34 -18.24 -0.73
C SER A 49 7.84 -17.95 -0.49
N ARG A 50 7.51 -17.29 0.63
CA ARG A 50 6.13 -16.95 0.99
C ARG A 50 5.58 -15.77 0.18
N LEU A 51 6.44 -14.87 -0.26
CA LEU A 51 6.06 -13.75 -1.11
C LEU A 51 5.78 -14.22 -2.55
N MET A 52 6.64 -15.08 -3.09
CA MET A 52 6.46 -15.70 -4.40
C MET A 52 5.26 -16.66 -4.47
N ALA A 53 4.75 -17.13 -3.33
CA ALA A 53 3.50 -17.87 -3.27
C ALA A 53 2.30 -17.05 -3.78
N LEU A 54 2.32 -15.70 -3.67
CA LEU A 54 1.28 -14.83 -4.22
C LEU A 54 1.13 -14.97 -5.74
N LYS A 55 2.23 -15.27 -6.45
CA LYS A 55 2.22 -15.60 -7.89
C LYS A 55 1.54 -16.93 -8.16
N ARG A 56 1.78 -17.94 -7.33
CA ARG A 56 1.15 -19.26 -7.45
C ARG A 56 -0.35 -19.23 -7.12
N MET A 57 -0.74 -18.37 -6.19
CA MET A 57 -2.15 -18.17 -5.80
C MET A 57 -2.93 -17.27 -6.77
N GLY A 58 -2.30 -16.78 -7.85
CA GLY A 58 -2.96 -15.92 -8.83
C GLY A 58 -3.26 -14.49 -8.35
N ILE A 59 -2.79 -14.09 -7.17
CA ILE A 59 -3.04 -12.76 -6.60
C ILE A 59 -2.18 -11.69 -7.27
N VAL A 60 -0.89 -11.98 -7.48
CA VAL A 60 0.07 -11.06 -8.12
C VAL A 60 0.80 -11.78 -9.23
N LYS A 61 0.53 -11.40 -10.49
CA LYS A 61 1.10 -12.08 -11.67
C LYS A 61 2.64 -12.05 -11.67
N ASP A 62 3.23 -10.90 -11.40
CA ASP A 62 4.68 -10.67 -11.51
C ASP A 62 5.27 -10.07 -10.21
N TYR A 63 5.20 -10.82 -9.10
CA TYR A 63 5.68 -10.33 -7.80
C TYR A 63 7.14 -9.86 -7.83
N GLU A 64 8.02 -10.56 -8.55
CA GLU A 64 9.45 -10.23 -8.67
C GLU A 64 9.74 -8.84 -9.25
N LYS A 65 8.76 -8.23 -9.95
CA LYS A 65 8.80 -6.85 -10.42
C LYS A 65 9.02 -5.85 -9.28
N ILE A 66 8.70 -6.19 -8.03
CA ILE A 66 8.95 -5.33 -6.87
C ILE A 66 10.41 -4.87 -6.77
N ARG A 67 11.36 -5.68 -7.26
CA ARG A 67 12.80 -5.37 -7.27
C ARG A 67 13.18 -4.29 -8.28
N THR A 68 12.32 -3.94 -9.22
CA THR A 68 12.60 -2.91 -10.23
C THR A 68 12.16 -1.52 -9.79
N PHE A 69 11.53 -1.39 -8.62
CA PHE A 69 10.99 -0.12 -8.16
C PHE A 69 11.87 0.56 -7.10
N THR A 70 11.83 1.89 -7.12
CA THR A 70 12.45 2.77 -6.15
C THR A 70 11.40 3.59 -5.43
N VAL A 71 11.45 3.60 -4.10
CA VAL A 71 10.51 4.37 -3.28
C VAL A 71 11.27 5.33 -2.37
N ALA A 72 10.90 6.60 -2.40
CA ALA A 72 11.40 7.61 -1.46
C ALA A 72 10.48 7.69 -0.24
N VAL A 73 11.04 7.62 0.98
CA VAL A 73 10.31 7.75 2.25
C VAL A 73 10.82 9.00 2.97
N VAL A 74 9.92 9.95 3.20
CA VAL A 74 10.21 11.20 3.91
C VAL A 74 9.61 11.12 5.31
N GLY A 75 10.47 11.24 6.32
CA GLY A 75 10.15 10.98 7.73
C GLY A 75 10.30 9.50 8.06
N VAL A 76 11.36 9.13 8.78
CA VAL A 76 11.65 7.77 9.27
C VAL A 76 11.31 7.70 10.76
N GLY A 77 10.12 8.21 11.10
CA GLY A 77 9.55 8.20 12.44
C GLY A 77 8.74 6.93 12.74
N GLY A 78 7.64 7.05 13.48
CA GLY A 78 6.83 5.90 13.88
C GLY A 78 6.19 5.13 12.71
N VAL A 79 5.59 5.84 11.75
CA VAL A 79 5.01 5.24 10.54
C VAL A 79 6.12 4.89 9.53
N GLY A 80 6.98 5.86 9.20
CA GLY A 80 7.95 5.70 8.12
C GLY A 80 9.02 4.64 8.35
N SER A 81 9.44 4.39 9.60
CA SER A 81 10.38 3.31 9.91
C SER A 81 9.79 1.92 9.66
N VAL A 82 8.52 1.70 10.07
CA VAL A 82 7.78 0.46 9.79
C VAL A 82 7.49 0.32 8.30
N THR A 83 7.12 1.41 7.62
CA THR A 83 6.96 1.45 6.16
C THR A 83 8.23 0.99 5.44
N ALA A 84 9.38 1.54 5.81
CA ALA A 84 10.67 1.18 5.23
C ALA A 84 11.04 -0.29 5.52
N GLU A 85 10.76 -0.79 6.73
CA GLU A 85 10.95 -2.19 7.08
C GLU A 85 10.09 -3.13 6.23
N MET A 86 8.79 -2.85 6.11
CA MET A 86 7.86 -3.66 5.32
C MET A 86 8.26 -3.71 3.84
N LEU A 87 8.60 -2.57 3.22
CA LEU A 87 9.09 -2.51 1.84
C LEU A 87 10.43 -3.27 1.67
N THR A 88 11.32 -3.14 2.65
CA THR A 88 12.60 -3.87 2.67
C THR A 88 12.38 -5.38 2.73
N ARG A 89 11.45 -5.85 3.57
CA ARG A 89 11.08 -7.27 3.66
C ARG A 89 10.39 -7.78 2.41
N CYS A 90 9.64 -6.94 1.70
CA CYS A 90 9.04 -7.28 0.40
C CYS A 90 10.08 -7.39 -0.73
N GLY A 91 11.30 -6.88 -0.53
CA GLY A 91 12.36 -6.91 -1.54
C GLY A 91 12.24 -5.79 -2.56
N ILE A 92 11.79 -4.59 -2.14
CA ILE A 92 11.85 -3.38 -2.98
C ILE A 92 13.26 -3.17 -3.53
N GLY A 93 13.40 -2.65 -4.75
CA GLY A 93 14.70 -2.49 -5.37
C GLY A 93 15.60 -1.46 -4.69
N LYS A 94 15.09 -0.24 -4.47
CA LYS A 94 15.81 0.84 -3.80
C LYS A 94 14.91 1.66 -2.87
N LEU A 95 15.43 2.06 -1.72
CA LEU A 95 14.80 3.01 -0.82
C LEU A 95 15.64 4.27 -0.66
N LEU A 96 15.01 5.43 -0.86
CA LEU A 96 15.59 6.72 -0.49
C LEU A 96 14.97 7.15 0.84
N LEU A 97 15.79 7.43 1.85
CA LEU A 97 15.30 7.83 3.17
C LEU A 97 15.71 9.26 3.49
N PHE A 98 14.73 10.11 3.81
CA PHE A 98 14.93 11.50 4.21
C PHE A 98 14.39 11.72 5.63
N ASP A 99 15.25 12.10 6.55
CA ASP A 99 14.86 12.52 7.91
C ASP A 99 16.00 13.35 8.49
N TYR A 100 15.71 14.40 9.26
CA TYR A 100 16.74 15.26 9.86
C TYR A 100 16.96 14.97 11.36
N ASP A 101 16.11 14.15 11.97
CA ASP A 101 16.14 13.88 13.39
C ASP A 101 17.15 12.79 13.77
N LYS A 102 17.43 12.76 15.07
CA LYS A 102 18.15 11.66 15.72
C LYS A 102 17.19 10.71 16.43
N VAL A 103 17.66 9.50 16.67
CA VAL A 103 16.96 8.54 17.51
C VAL A 103 17.07 8.98 18.97
N GLU A 104 15.93 9.07 19.64
CA GLU A 104 15.84 9.39 21.07
C GLU A 104 15.21 8.23 21.85
N LEU A 105 15.51 8.12 23.14
CA LEU A 105 14.86 7.12 24.01
C LEU A 105 13.35 7.34 24.11
N ALA A 106 12.89 8.58 23.96
CA ALA A 106 11.46 8.90 23.88
C ALA A 106 10.76 8.24 22.68
N ASN A 107 11.51 7.76 21.67
CA ASN A 107 10.94 7.05 20.52
C ASN A 107 10.74 5.55 20.77
N MET A 108 11.18 5.00 21.91
CA MET A 108 11.13 3.56 22.20
C MET A 108 9.73 3.02 22.49
N ASN A 109 8.72 3.87 22.64
CA ASN A 109 7.32 3.46 22.66
C ASN A 109 6.80 3.09 21.25
N ARG A 110 7.59 3.38 20.21
CA ARG A 110 7.30 3.07 18.81
C ARG A 110 8.09 1.84 18.38
N LEU A 111 7.71 1.30 17.22
CA LEU A 111 8.38 0.15 16.63
C LEU A 111 9.74 0.56 16.02
N PHE A 112 10.49 -0.45 15.56
CA PHE A 112 11.71 -0.35 14.75
C PHE A 112 13.02 0.01 15.47
N PHE A 113 13.17 1.22 16.00
CA PHE A 113 14.46 1.65 16.60
C PHE A 113 14.73 0.95 17.93
N GLN A 114 16.02 0.76 18.24
CA GLN A 114 16.46 0.09 19.47
C GLN A 114 17.19 1.05 20.41
N PRO A 115 17.20 0.79 21.74
CA PRO A 115 17.79 1.71 22.72
C PRO A 115 19.26 2.04 22.46
N HIS A 116 20.03 1.08 21.94
CA HIS A 116 21.46 1.26 21.66
C HIS A 116 21.73 2.19 20.45
N GLN A 117 20.70 2.54 19.68
CA GLN A 117 20.81 3.42 18.51
C GLN A 117 20.57 4.89 18.86
N ALA A 118 20.22 5.20 20.12
CA ALA A 118 19.98 6.56 20.58
C ALA A 118 21.20 7.46 20.30
N GLY A 119 20.96 8.64 19.73
CA GLY A 119 21.97 9.62 19.33
C GLY A 119 22.45 9.51 17.88
N LEU A 120 22.20 8.39 17.19
CA LEU A 120 22.42 8.28 15.74
C LEU A 120 21.35 9.05 14.97
N SER A 121 21.64 9.49 13.74
CA SER A 121 20.58 9.98 12.86
C SER A 121 19.60 8.85 12.55
N LYS A 122 18.30 9.18 12.45
CA LYS A 122 17.26 8.19 12.17
C LYS A 122 17.53 7.45 10.86
N VAL A 123 17.94 8.17 9.82
CA VAL A 123 18.23 7.55 8.51
C VAL A 123 19.41 6.59 8.54
N GLN A 124 20.50 6.90 9.28
CA GLN A 124 21.66 6.00 9.39
C GLN A 124 21.34 4.78 10.26
N ALA A 125 20.64 4.97 11.37
CA ALA A 125 20.19 3.87 12.21
C ALA A 125 19.25 2.93 11.45
N ALA A 126 18.33 3.50 10.65
CA ALA A 126 17.43 2.74 9.81
C ALA A 126 18.17 1.99 8.71
N GLU A 127 19.07 2.64 7.96
CA GLU A 127 19.87 1.98 6.93
C GLU A 127 20.64 0.78 7.49
N HIS A 128 21.27 0.92 8.65
CA HIS A 128 22.02 -0.17 9.28
C HIS A 128 21.12 -1.37 9.58
N THR A 129 19.96 -1.14 10.20
CA THR A 129 18.99 -2.19 10.52
C THR A 129 18.43 -2.84 9.23
N LEU A 130 18.02 -2.03 8.26
CA LEU A 130 17.36 -2.50 7.04
C LEU A 130 18.31 -3.28 6.12
N ARG A 131 19.58 -2.87 6.01
CA ARG A 131 20.61 -3.64 5.29
C ARG A 131 20.86 -5.00 5.90
N ASN A 132 20.78 -5.13 7.22
CA ASN A 132 20.88 -6.42 7.91
C ASN A 132 19.64 -7.30 7.68
N ILE A 133 18.45 -6.69 7.57
CA ILE A 133 17.19 -7.40 7.27
C ILE A 133 17.21 -7.94 5.84
N ASN A 134 17.50 -7.09 4.85
CA ASN A 134 17.53 -7.47 3.45
C ASN A 134 18.67 -6.78 2.69
N PRO A 135 19.82 -7.47 2.51
CA PRO A 135 20.95 -6.93 1.76
C PRO A 135 20.76 -6.82 0.24
N ASP A 136 19.63 -7.31 -0.31
CA ASP A 136 19.31 -7.17 -1.75
C ASP A 136 18.80 -5.77 -2.08
N VAL A 137 18.28 -5.05 -1.08
CA VAL A 137 17.73 -3.70 -1.22
C VAL A 137 18.85 -2.67 -1.26
N GLN A 138 18.78 -1.75 -2.21
CA GLN A 138 19.66 -0.59 -2.25
C GLN A 138 19.12 0.53 -1.35
N PHE A 139 20.01 1.22 -0.65
CA PHE A 139 19.63 2.33 0.22
C PHE A 139 20.46 3.55 -0.14
N GLU A 140 19.80 4.69 -0.14
CA GLU A 140 20.39 6.00 -0.22
C GLU A 140 19.73 6.87 0.86
N VAL A 141 20.53 7.50 1.72
CA VAL A 141 20.01 8.17 2.91
C VAL A 141 20.50 9.60 3.02
N HIS A 142 19.61 10.47 3.48
CA HIS A 142 19.79 11.91 3.49
C HIS A 142 19.37 12.47 4.85
N ASN A 143 20.37 12.88 5.64
CA ASN A 143 20.17 13.41 6.98
C ASN A 143 20.07 14.95 6.98
N TYR A 144 18.98 15.48 6.43
CA TYR A 144 18.75 16.93 6.35
C TYR A 144 17.27 17.28 6.32
N ASN A 145 16.95 18.55 6.62
CA ASN A 145 15.58 19.05 6.56
C ASN A 145 15.24 19.47 5.11
N ILE A 146 14.26 18.80 4.50
CA ILE A 146 13.82 19.06 3.12
C ILE A 146 13.19 20.44 2.90
N THR A 147 12.77 21.15 3.96
CA THR A 147 12.06 22.44 3.84
C THR A 147 13.00 23.64 3.69
N THR A 148 14.30 23.48 3.94
CA THR A 148 15.26 24.57 3.76
C THR A 148 15.65 24.71 2.29
N LEU A 149 15.80 25.94 1.79
CA LEU A 149 16.06 26.24 0.36
C LEU A 149 17.15 25.35 -0.26
N ASP A 150 18.35 25.31 0.34
CA ASP A 150 19.49 24.55 -0.19
C ASP A 150 19.20 23.04 -0.32
N ASN A 151 18.44 22.50 0.63
CA ASN A 151 18.10 21.07 0.67
C ASN A 151 16.89 20.72 -0.18
N PHE A 152 16.00 21.68 -0.46
CA PHE A 152 14.81 21.47 -1.26
C PHE A 152 15.17 21.16 -2.72
N GLU A 153 16.15 21.88 -3.27
CA GLU A 153 16.68 21.61 -4.61
C GLU A 153 17.28 20.21 -4.71
N HIS A 154 18.11 19.83 -3.73
CA HIS A 154 18.69 18.49 -3.67
C HIS A 154 17.61 17.41 -3.49
N PHE A 155 16.57 17.66 -2.68
CA PHE A 155 15.44 16.75 -2.53
C PHE A 155 14.70 16.51 -3.87
N MET A 156 14.43 17.56 -4.64
CA MET A 156 13.82 17.44 -5.97
C MET A 156 14.73 16.71 -6.96
N ASP A 157 16.05 16.96 -6.92
CA ASP A 157 17.03 16.24 -7.73
C ASP A 157 16.99 14.73 -7.44
N ARG A 158 17.02 14.34 -6.17
CA ARG A 158 16.99 12.92 -5.80
C ARG A 158 15.66 12.25 -6.10
N ILE A 159 14.53 12.96 -6.04
CA ILE A 159 13.26 12.44 -6.55
C ILE A 159 13.32 12.18 -8.05
N SER A 160 13.93 13.10 -8.81
CA SER A 160 13.95 13.06 -10.28
C SER A 160 15.00 12.11 -10.87
N ASN A 161 16.09 11.87 -10.14
CA ASN A 161 17.27 11.18 -10.65
C ASN A 161 17.70 9.98 -9.79
N GLY A 162 17.14 9.82 -8.60
CA GLY A 162 17.61 8.86 -7.61
C GLY A 162 17.03 7.45 -7.71
N ALA A 163 16.41 7.05 -8.83
CA ALA A 163 15.94 5.67 -9.01
C ALA A 163 17.09 4.63 -9.01
N LEU A 164 16.74 3.35 -9.21
CA LEU A 164 17.69 2.26 -9.44
C LEU A 164 18.61 2.52 -10.64
N GLU A 165 18.04 3.07 -11.70
CA GLU A 165 18.79 3.61 -12.83
C GLU A 165 18.96 5.11 -12.59
N GLU A 166 20.20 5.54 -12.36
CA GLU A 166 20.50 6.95 -12.10
C GLU A 166 20.04 7.83 -13.27
N GLY A 167 19.39 8.96 -12.96
CA GLY A 167 18.77 9.85 -13.95
C GLY A 167 17.31 9.53 -14.28
N LYS A 168 16.71 8.53 -13.62
CA LYS A 168 15.26 8.27 -13.66
C LYS A 168 14.58 8.70 -12.35
N PRO A 169 13.31 9.11 -12.41
CA PRO A 169 12.55 9.47 -11.22
C PRO A 169 12.21 8.24 -10.40
N VAL A 170 12.06 8.44 -9.08
CA VAL A 170 11.54 7.41 -8.19
C VAL A 170 10.11 7.03 -8.59
N ASP A 171 9.73 5.77 -8.41
CA ASP A 171 8.38 5.32 -8.79
C ASP A 171 7.30 5.89 -7.86
N LEU A 172 7.66 6.12 -6.58
CA LEU A 172 6.72 6.64 -5.59
C LEU A 172 7.45 7.41 -4.47
N VAL A 173 6.85 8.50 -4.02
CA VAL A 173 7.25 9.20 -2.78
C VAL A 173 6.23 8.91 -1.68
N LEU A 174 6.68 8.63 -0.46
CA LEU A 174 5.86 8.38 0.72
C LEU A 174 6.12 9.44 1.77
N SER A 175 5.11 10.24 2.08
CA SER A 175 5.15 11.22 3.16
C SER A 175 4.70 10.57 4.47
N CYS A 176 5.64 10.40 5.38
CA CYS A 176 5.47 9.88 6.74
C CYS A 176 5.91 10.90 7.81
N VAL A 177 5.93 12.19 7.45
CA VAL A 177 6.32 13.32 8.31
C VAL A 177 5.21 13.70 9.29
N ASP A 178 5.55 14.46 10.33
CA ASP A 178 4.64 14.81 11.41
C ASP A 178 4.12 16.26 11.37
N ASN A 179 4.66 17.12 10.50
CA ASN A 179 4.30 18.53 10.41
C ASN A 179 3.75 18.91 9.02
N PHE A 180 2.99 20.00 8.94
CA PHE A 180 2.35 20.43 7.69
C PHE A 180 3.34 21.13 6.75
N GLU A 181 4.38 21.78 7.27
CA GLU A 181 5.42 22.43 6.48
C GLU A 181 6.12 21.43 5.53
N ALA A 182 6.55 20.28 6.06
CA ALA A 182 7.17 19.23 5.27
C ALA A 182 6.18 18.58 4.29
N ARG A 183 4.91 18.37 4.67
CA ARG A 183 3.87 17.89 3.74
C ARG A 183 3.67 18.85 2.57
N MET A 184 3.64 20.15 2.84
CA MET A 184 3.54 21.18 1.81
C MET A 184 4.76 21.22 0.90
N ALA A 185 5.98 21.07 1.45
CA ALA A 185 7.21 20.98 0.65
C ALA A 185 7.17 19.77 -0.30
N ILE A 186 6.80 18.58 0.19
CA ILE A 186 6.64 17.38 -0.64
C ILE A 186 5.57 17.61 -1.72
N ASN A 187 4.43 18.20 -1.35
CA ASN A 187 3.35 18.52 -2.28
C ASN A 187 3.82 19.45 -3.41
N THR A 188 4.56 20.51 -3.09
CA THR A 188 5.10 21.46 -4.07
C THR A 188 6.08 20.77 -5.01
N ALA A 189 7.04 20.01 -4.47
CA ALA A 189 8.00 19.24 -5.28
C ALA A 189 7.27 18.26 -6.22
N CYS A 190 6.31 17.50 -5.71
CA CYS A 190 5.61 16.50 -6.49
C CYS A 190 4.69 17.11 -7.57
N ASN A 191 4.02 18.24 -7.28
CA ASN A 191 3.23 18.95 -8.29
C ASN A 191 4.11 19.51 -9.42
N GLU A 192 5.29 20.03 -9.08
CA GLU A 192 6.25 20.54 -10.06
C GLU A 192 6.79 19.44 -10.96
N LEU A 193 7.19 18.31 -10.38
CA LEU A 193 7.76 17.17 -11.10
C LEU A 193 6.71 16.28 -11.79
N GLY A 194 5.43 16.40 -11.42
CA GLY A 194 4.40 15.42 -11.81
C GLY A 194 4.61 14.06 -11.16
N GLN A 195 5.29 14.03 -10.01
CA GLN A 195 5.63 12.81 -9.27
C GLN A 195 4.42 12.32 -8.48
N ILE A 196 4.15 11.02 -8.57
CA ILE A 196 3.08 10.37 -7.80
C ILE A 196 3.59 10.07 -6.40
N TRP A 197 2.74 10.31 -5.40
CA TRP A 197 3.10 10.14 -4.01
C TRP A 197 1.91 9.71 -3.14
N MET A 198 2.20 9.13 -1.99
CA MET A 198 1.21 8.82 -0.97
C MET A 198 1.54 9.54 0.32
N GLU A 199 0.54 10.11 0.96
CA GLU A 199 0.64 10.76 2.26
C GLU A 199 0.03 9.88 3.34
N SER A 200 0.60 9.96 4.55
CA SER A 200 0.09 9.28 5.73
C SER A 200 0.12 10.19 6.94
N GLY A 201 -0.89 10.04 7.79
CA GLY A 201 -1.02 10.79 9.03
C GLY A 201 -1.55 9.93 10.16
N VAL A 202 -1.14 10.28 11.38
CA VAL A 202 -1.70 9.76 12.64
C VAL A 202 -2.07 10.97 13.48
N SER A 203 -3.23 10.94 14.11
CA SER A 203 -3.71 12.04 14.95
C SER A 203 -2.88 12.21 16.22
N GLU A 204 -2.89 13.42 16.79
CA GLU A 204 -2.16 13.73 18.03
C GLU A 204 -2.63 12.90 19.24
N ASN A 205 -3.87 12.39 19.22
CA ASN A 205 -4.41 11.51 20.25
C ASN A 205 -4.21 10.02 19.94
N ALA A 206 -3.53 9.68 18.84
CA ALA A 206 -3.21 8.33 18.38
C ALA A 206 -4.39 7.37 18.12
N VAL A 207 -5.64 7.86 18.08
CA VAL A 207 -6.83 7.01 17.83
C VAL A 207 -7.41 7.17 16.42
N SER A 208 -6.76 7.92 15.55
CA SER A 208 -7.08 7.92 14.13
C SER A 208 -5.83 8.08 13.26
N GLY A 209 -5.97 7.72 11.99
CA GLY A 209 -4.96 7.94 10.97
C GLY A 209 -5.55 7.79 9.57
N HIS A 210 -4.75 8.02 8.56
CA HIS A 210 -5.18 7.88 7.17
C HIS A 210 -4.00 7.66 6.23
N VAL A 211 -4.31 7.20 5.02
CA VAL A 211 -3.42 7.21 3.86
C VAL A 211 -4.15 7.82 2.67
N GLN A 212 -3.45 8.61 1.88
CA GLN A 212 -3.98 9.28 0.70
C GLN A 212 -3.04 9.14 -0.50
N LEU A 213 -3.56 8.70 -1.64
CA LEU A 213 -2.83 8.68 -2.91
C LEU A 213 -3.04 10.00 -3.66
N ILE A 214 -1.93 10.61 -4.04
CA ILE A 214 -1.87 11.89 -4.71
C ILE A 214 -1.18 11.70 -6.06
N ILE A 215 -2.00 11.75 -7.12
CA ILE A 215 -1.57 11.76 -8.51
C ILE A 215 -1.79 13.20 -9.00
N PRO A 216 -0.73 14.01 -9.17
CA PRO A 216 -0.87 15.41 -9.56
C PRO A 216 -1.72 15.57 -10.82
N GLY A 217 -2.82 16.31 -10.70
CA GLY A 217 -3.77 16.56 -11.79
C GLY A 217 -4.97 15.61 -11.87
N GLU A 218 -4.89 14.44 -11.26
CA GLU A 218 -5.95 13.41 -11.28
C GLU A 218 -6.70 13.32 -9.95
N SER A 219 -5.98 13.34 -8.83
CA SER A 219 -6.54 13.37 -7.47
C SER A 219 -6.15 14.66 -6.73
N ALA A 220 -6.86 14.95 -5.64
CA ALA A 220 -6.59 16.13 -4.82
C ALA A 220 -5.15 16.12 -4.31
N CYS A 221 -4.39 17.17 -4.63
CA CYS A 221 -3.13 17.43 -3.96
C CYS A 221 -3.39 17.95 -2.53
N PHE A 222 -2.36 17.99 -1.69
CA PHE A 222 -2.53 18.41 -0.29
C PHE A 222 -3.02 19.87 -0.18
N ALA A 223 -2.63 20.73 -1.13
CA ALA A 223 -3.09 22.11 -1.22
C ALA A 223 -4.50 22.28 -1.82
N CYS A 224 -5.15 21.23 -2.32
CA CYS A 224 -6.53 21.31 -2.81
C CYS A 224 -7.54 21.46 -1.66
N ALA A 225 -7.28 20.78 -0.54
CA ALA A 225 -8.10 20.79 0.67
C ALA A 225 -7.20 20.99 1.90
N PRO A 226 -6.57 22.18 2.05
CA PRO A 226 -5.63 22.43 3.13
C PRO A 226 -6.33 22.41 4.49
N PRO A 227 -5.66 21.92 5.56
CA PRO A 227 -6.17 22.06 6.91
C PRO A 227 -6.23 23.54 7.30
N LEU A 228 -7.10 23.87 8.27
CA LEU A 228 -7.37 25.26 8.68
C LEU A 228 -6.10 26.07 8.99
N VAL A 229 -5.14 25.44 9.69
CA VAL A 229 -3.88 26.09 10.08
C VAL A 229 -3.05 26.54 8.87
N VAL A 230 -3.07 25.76 7.78
CA VAL A 230 -2.38 26.10 6.52
C VAL A 230 -3.18 27.14 5.76
N ALA A 231 -4.51 27.02 5.70
CA ALA A 231 -5.37 27.96 4.99
C ALA A 231 -5.29 29.38 5.57
N GLU A 232 -5.21 29.50 6.89
CA GLU A 232 -5.13 30.77 7.62
C GLU A 232 -3.69 31.28 7.82
N ASN A 233 -2.69 30.57 7.28
CA ASN A 233 -1.25 30.87 7.45
C ASN A 233 -0.84 31.02 8.94
N ILE A 234 -1.42 30.19 9.81
CA ILE A 234 -1.06 30.12 11.23
C ILE A 234 0.21 29.27 11.35
N ASP A 235 1.25 29.82 11.99
CA ASP A 235 2.47 29.07 12.26
C ASP A 235 2.18 27.89 13.22
N GLU A 236 2.39 26.66 12.76
CA GLU A 236 2.18 25.42 13.51
C GLU A 236 2.96 25.42 14.83
N LYS A 237 4.10 26.12 14.89
CA LYS A 237 4.92 26.24 16.11
C LYS A 237 4.18 26.96 17.23
N THR A 238 3.20 27.81 16.92
CA THR A 238 2.37 28.50 17.92
C THR A 238 1.35 27.57 18.59
N LEU A 239 1.03 26.43 17.98
CA LEU A 239 0.10 25.44 18.52
C LEU A 239 0.79 24.43 19.45
N LYS A 240 2.08 24.18 19.23
CA LYS A 240 2.89 23.26 20.06
C LYS A 240 3.31 23.95 21.35
N ARG A 241 2.79 23.48 22.48
CA ARG A 241 3.21 23.94 23.82
C ARG A 241 4.43 23.14 24.26
N GLU A 242 5.44 23.82 24.80
CA GLU A 242 6.62 23.15 25.38
C GLU A 242 6.19 22.15 26.47
N GLY A 243 6.75 20.94 26.44
CA GLY A 243 6.44 19.87 27.39
C GLY A 243 5.19 19.03 27.05
N VAL A 244 4.45 19.35 26.00
CA VAL A 244 3.31 18.53 25.52
C VAL A 244 3.76 17.71 24.30
N CYS A 245 3.82 16.40 24.46
CA CYS A 245 4.06 15.48 23.34
C CYS A 245 2.73 14.94 22.80
N ALA A 246 2.63 14.80 21.47
CA ALA A 246 1.54 14.05 20.86
C ALA A 246 1.54 12.61 21.41
N ALA A 247 0.36 12.11 21.74
CA ALA A 247 0.21 10.69 22.06
C ALA A 247 0.61 9.87 20.83
N SER A 248 1.28 8.75 21.09
CA SER A 248 1.80 7.89 20.04
C SER A 248 1.60 6.45 20.47
N LEU A 249 0.77 5.74 19.72
CA LEU A 249 0.44 4.35 19.97
C LEU A 249 1.07 3.48 18.87
N PRO A 250 1.90 2.48 19.21
CA PRO A 250 2.58 1.65 18.21
C PRO A 250 1.59 0.85 17.35
N THR A 251 0.40 0.54 17.87
CA THR A 251 -0.67 -0.15 17.14
C THR A 251 -1.19 0.70 15.99
N THR A 252 -1.57 1.95 16.24
CA THR A 252 -2.08 2.88 15.21
C THR A 252 -1.02 3.13 14.14
N MET A 253 0.24 3.31 14.56
CA MET A 253 1.36 3.45 13.62
C MET A 253 1.56 2.21 12.76
N GLY A 254 1.46 1.00 13.36
CA GLY A 254 1.53 -0.27 12.64
C GLY A 254 0.38 -0.46 11.65
N VAL A 255 -0.85 -0.10 12.03
CA VAL A 255 -2.02 -0.15 11.12
C VAL A 255 -1.81 0.80 9.95
N VAL A 256 -1.46 2.07 10.21
CA VAL A 256 -1.26 3.08 9.16
C VAL A 256 -0.10 2.71 8.23
N ALA A 257 1.03 2.23 8.76
CA ALA A 257 2.14 1.75 7.94
C ALA A 257 1.75 0.52 7.10
N GLY A 258 1.01 -0.42 7.69
CA GLY A 258 0.51 -1.62 7.01
C GLY A 258 -0.41 -1.27 5.83
N ILE A 259 -1.41 -0.43 6.05
CA ILE A 259 -2.32 0.00 4.97
C ILE A 259 -1.60 0.87 3.93
N LEU A 260 -0.61 1.68 4.32
CA LEU A 260 0.21 2.47 3.41
C LEU A 260 0.98 1.54 2.46
N VAL A 261 1.78 0.62 2.99
CA VAL A 261 2.57 -0.31 2.17
C VAL A 261 1.67 -1.23 1.36
N GLN A 262 0.54 -1.67 1.90
CA GLN A 262 -0.43 -2.46 1.13
C GLN A 262 -0.94 -1.67 -0.09
N ASN A 263 -1.18 -0.37 0.05
CA ASN A 263 -1.57 0.48 -1.08
C ASN A 263 -0.43 0.68 -2.08
N VAL A 264 0.82 0.82 -1.60
CA VAL A 264 2.03 0.87 -2.44
C VAL A 264 2.16 -0.40 -3.28
N LEU A 265 2.02 -1.57 -2.66
CA LEU A 265 2.12 -2.85 -3.37
C LEU A 265 1.01 -3.00 -4.41
N LYS A 266 -0.25 -2.71 -4.06
CA LYS A 266 -1.37 -2.72 -5.01
C LYS A 266 -1.08 -1.82 -6.21
N TYR A 267 -0.54 -0.63 -5.96
CA TYR A 267 -0.21 0.36 -6.99
C TYR A 267 0.95 -0.07 -7.89
N LEU A 268 2.08 -0.49 -7.33
CA LEU A 268 3.26 -0.84 -8.11
C LEU A 268 3.13 -2.18 -8.85
N LEU A 269 2.43 -3.14 -8.24
CA LEU A 269 2.27 -4.50 -8.76
C LEU A 269 0.92 -4.73 -9.47
N ASN A 270 0.08 -3.70 -9.59
CA ASN A 270 -1.20 -3.70 -10.31
C ASN A 270 -2.12 -4.88 -9.92
N PHE A 271 -2.42 -5.01 -8.63
CA PHE A 271 -3.37 -5.99 -8.12
C PHE A 271 -4.36 -5.36 -7.15
N GLY A 272 -5.56 -5.95 -7.06
CA GLY A 272 -6.66 -5.43 -6.24
C GLY A 272 -7.05 -3.99 -6.60
N THR A 273 -7.73 -3.31 -5.69
CA THR A 273 -8.20 -1.94 -5.89
C THR A 273 -7.36 -0.96 -5.09
N VAL A 274 -6.67 -0.04 -5.77
CA VAL A 274 -5.89 1.02 -5.12
C VAL A 274 -6.84 2.04 -4.47
N SER A 275 -6.56 2.43 -3.24
CA SER A 275 -7.37 3.40 -2.49
C SER A 275 -6.82 4.81 -2.70
N TYR A 276 -7.68 5.73 -3.11
CA TYR A 276 -7.34 7.15 -3.20
C TYR A 276 -7.24 7.82 -1.82
N TYR A 277 -8.14 7.43 -0.91
CA TYR A 277 -8.08 7.77 0.49
C TYR A 277 -8.62 6.60 1.29
N LEU A 278 -7.95 6.26 2.38
CA LEU A 278 -8.40 5.29 3.37
C LEU A 278 -8.12 5.85 4.76
N GLY A 279 -9.18 6.15 5.50
CA GLY A 279 -9.10 6.52 6.90
C GLY A 279 -9.08 5.30 7.82
N TYR A 280 -8.63 5.51 9.05
CA TYR A 280 -8.70 4.57 10.15
C TYR A 280 -9.15 5.31 11.41
N ASN A 281 -10.26 4.87 12.00
CA ASN A 281 -10.73 5.32 13.30
C ASN A 281 -10.67 4.13 14.27
N ALA A 282 -9.72 4.16 15.19
CA ALA A 282 -9.45 3.09 16.15
C ALA A 282 -10.53 2.98 17.24
N MET A 283 -11.35 4.02 17.44
CA MET A 283 -12.40 4.00 18.47
C MET A 283 -13.62 3.19 18.04
N GLN A 284 -13.83 3.03 16.74
CA GLN A 284 -15.03 2.43 16.16
C GLN A 284 -14.69 1.35 15.12
N ASP A 285 -13.42 1.00 14.98
CA ASP A 285 -12.90 0.10 13.93
C ASP A 285 -13.42 0.45 12.53
N PHE A 286 -13.52 1.75 12.26
CA PHE A 286 -14.13 2.26 11.04
C PHE A 286 -13.06 2.68 10.02
N PHE A 287 -13.18 2.16 8.79
CA PHE A 287 -12.23 2.35 7.70
C PHE A 287 -12.89 3.01 6.48
N PRO A 288 -13.14 4.34 6.50
CA PRO A 288 -13.78 5.02 5.38
C PRO A 288 -12.86 5.10 4.17
N THR A 289 -13.38 4.75 3.00
CA THR A 289 -12.72 4.99 1.71
C THR A 289 -13.34 6.19 1.00
N MET A 290 -12.51 7.04 0.39
CA MET A 290 -12.97 8.19 -0.38
C MET A 290 -12.08 8.41 -1.62
N ALA A 291 -12.58 9.20 -2.57
CA ALA A 291 -11.80 9.67 -3.71
C ALA A 291 -11.90 11.19 -3.80
N MET A 292 -10.85 11.87 -3.34
CA MET A 292 -10.78 13.33 -3.37
C MET A 292 -10.31 13.81 -4.74
N LYS A 293 -11.07 14.71 -5.37
CA LYS A 293 -10.76 15.27 -6.70
C LYS A 293 -10.00 16.60 -6.60
N PRO A 294 -9.17 16.94 -7.61
CA PRO A 294 -8.44 18.19 -7.64
C PRO A 294 -9.36 19.41 -7.54
N ASN A 295 -8.93 20.43 -6.80
CA ASN A 295 -9.57 21.73 -6.77
C ASN A 295 -9.14 22.53 -8.03
N PRO A 296 -10.07 22.91 -8.94
CA PRO A 296 -9.74 23.71 -10.13
C PRO A 296 -9.10 25.06 -9.83
N GLN A 297 -9.31 25.57 -8.62
CA GLN A 297 -8.78 26.85 -8.13
C GLN A 297 -7.72 26.64 -7.03
N CYS A 298 -7.04 25.49 -7.02
CA CYS A 298 -5.96 25.21 -6.06
C CYS A 298 -4.93 26.35 -6.03
N SER A 299 -4.46 26.70 -4.83
CA SER A 299 -3.47 27.74 -4.61
C SER A 299 -2.15 27.44 -5.32
N ASP A 300 -1.76 26.17 -5.38
CA ASP A 300 -0.59 25.69 -6.12
C ASP A 300 -0.81 25.80 -7.64
N GLN A 301 0.03 26.61 -8.30
CA GLN A 301 -0.03 26.81 -9.75
C GLN A 301 0.37 25.55 -10.53
N ASN A 302 1.32 24.77 -10.03
CA ASN A 302 1.76 23.55 -10.68
C ASN A 302 0.65 22.49 -10.61
N CYS A 303 -0.09 22.41 -9.50
CA CYS A 303 -1.29 21.57 -9.43
C CYS A 303 -2.29 21.89 -10.55
N ARG A 304 -2.59 23.17 -10.78
CA ARG A 304 -3.49 23.59 -11.87
C ARG A 304 -2.96 23.22 -13.26
N LYS A 305 -1.66 23.39 -13.51
CA LYS A 305 -1.01 22.95 -14.76
C LYS A 305 -1.13 21.42 -14.94
N GLN A 306 -0.91 20.63 -13.89
CA GLN A 306 -1.06 19.18 -13.95
C GLN A 306 -2.50 18.76 -14.23
N GLN A 307 -3.50 19.46 -13.69
CA GLN A 307 -4.91 19.20 -14.02
C GLN A 307 -5.20 19.42 -15.51
N GLU A 308 -4.64 20.47 -16.13
CA GLU A 308 -4.78 20.70 -17.56
C GLU A 308 -4.09 19.60 -18.39
N ASN A 309 -2.89 19.18 -17.98
CA ASN A 309 -2.16 18.08 -18.61
C ASN A 309 -2.93 16.76 -18.52
N TYR A 310 -3.49 16.46 -17.35
CA TYR A 310 -4.30 15.27 -17.13
C TYR A 310 -5.53 15.26 -18.03
N LYS A 311 -6.31 16.35 -18.10
CA LYS A 311 -7.48 16.46 -18.99
C LYS A 311 -7.14 16.24 -20.46
N LYS A 312 -6.00 16.77 -20.92
CA LYS A 312 -5.51 16.56 -22.29
C LYS A 312 -5.14 15.10 -22.53
N LYS A 313 -4.46 14.47 -21.56
CA LYS A 313 -4.09 13.05 -21.63
C LYS A 313 -5.32 12.15 -21.65
N GLU A 314 -6.30 12.41 -20.79
CA GLU A 314 -7.56 11.67 -20.71
C GLU A 314 -8.38 11.81 -22.00
N ALA A 315 -8.48 13.02 -22.56
CA ALA A 315 -9.17 13.25 -23.83
C ALA A 315 -8.50 12.56 -25.03
N ALA A 316 -7.20 12.30 -24.96
CA ALA A 316 -6.44 11.59 -25.98
C ALA A 316 -6.49 10.06 -25.83
N GLN A 317 -6.94 9.53 -24.69
CA GLN A 317 -7.06 8.09 -24.49
C GLN A 317 -8.27 7.54 -25.27
N PRO A 318 -8.10 6.43 -26.01
CA PRO A 318 -9.23 5.76 -26.63
C PRO A 318 -10.19 5.30 -25.53
N LYS A 319 -11.49 5.58 -25.69
CA LYS A 319 -12.52 5.08 -24.77
C LYS A 319 -12.44 3.55 -24.75
N GLN A 320 -11.88 2.99 -23.68
CA GLN A 320 -11.96 1.56 -23.42
C GLN A 320 -13.40 1.26 -23.04
N VAL A 321 -14.08 0.48 -23.88
CA VAL A 321 -15.31 -0.20 -23.48
C VAL A 321 -14.85 -1.28 -22.50
N VAL A 322 -15.11 -1.08 -21.21
CA VAL A 322 -14.93 -2.13 -20.21
C VAL A 322 -15.98 -3.18 -20.53
N ILE A 323 -15.59 -4.22 -21.24
CA ILE A 323 -16.39 -5.44 -21.36
C ILE A 323 -16.07 -6.21 -20.09
N GLU A 324 -16.94 -6.11 -19.08
CA GLU A 324 -16.93 -7.05 -17.96
C GLU A 324 -17.29 -8.41 -18.55
N GLN A 325 -16.27 -9.23 -18.83
CA GLN A 325 -16.47 -10.65 -19.02
C GLN A 325 -16.74 -11.21 -17.63
N GLU A 326 -18.01 -11.51 -17.33
CA GLU A 326 -18.33 -12.36 -16.20
C GLU A 326 -17.65 -13.71 -16.45
N GLU A 327 -16.63 -14.02 -15.65
CA GLU A 327 -16.07 -15.36 -15.62
C GLU A 327 -17.13 -16.28 -15.02
N GLU A 328 -17.73 -17.12 -15.86
CA GLU A 328 -18.69 -18.13 -15.43
C GLU A 328 -17.99 -19.08 -14.45
N VAL A 329 -18.52 -19.19 -13.23
CA VAL A 329 -17.91 -20.02 -12.18
C VAL A 329 -18.12 -21.49 -12.53
N VAL A 330 -17.03 -22.19 -12.84
CA VAL A 330 -17.04 -23.63 -13.10
C VAL A 330 -16.82 -24.38 -11.78
N HIS A 331 -17.76 -25.26 -11.43
CA HIS A 331 -17.64 -26.16 -10.28
C HIS A 331 -16.97 -27.47 -10.72
N GLU A 332 -15.89 -27.86 -10.05
CA GLU A 332 -15.20 -29.14 -10.34
C GLU A 332 -16.11 -30.35 -10.10
N ASP A 333 -16.89 -30.28 -9.00
CA ASP A 333 -17.88 -31.29 -8.64
C ASP A 333 -19.24 -30.64 -8.37
N ASN A 334 -20.29 -31.25 -8.90
CA ASN A 334 -21.68 -30.91 -8.58
C ASN A 334 -22.57 -32.17 -8.61
N ASP A 335 -22.15 -33.20 -7.88
CA ASP A 335 -22.83 -34.51 -7.81
C ASP A 335 -24.29 -34.41 -7.34
N TRP A 336 -24.63 -33.32 -6.66
CA TRP A 336 -25.94 -33.06 -6.07
C TRP A 336 -26.86 -32.26 -6.99
N GLY A 337 -26.42 -31.90 -8.19
CA GLY A 337 -27.21 -31.14 -9.16
C GLY A 337 -27.66 -29.79 -8.62
N ILE A 338 -26.81 -29.14 -7.82
CA ILE A 338 -27.07 -27.82 -7.25
C ILE A 338 -27.10 -26.81 -8.40
N GLU A 339 -28.25 -26.21 -8.62
CA GLU A 339 -28.43 -25.16 -9.63
C GLU A 339 -28.36 -23.77 -9.00
N LEU A 340 -27.73 -22.83 -9.71
CA LEU A 340 -27.77 -21.42 -9.33
C LEU A 340 -29.13 -20.87 -9.76
N VAL A 341 -30.04 -20.82 -8.79
CA VAL A 341 -31.35 -20.22 -9.00
C VAL A 341 -31.19 -18.70 -8.99
N SER A 342 -31.39 -18.05 -10.14
CA SER A 342 -31.49 -16.57 -10.22
C SER A 342 -32.59 -16.09 -9.28
N GLU A 343 -32.33 -15.05 -8.46
CA GLU A 343 -33.21 -14.61 -7.36
C GLU A 343 -34.70 -14.85 -7.61
N ILE A 344 -35.19 -15.96 -7.06
CA ILE A 344 -36.56 -16.41 -7.15
C ILE A 344 -37.36 -15.68 -6.07
N SER A 345 -38.50 -15.11 -6.43
CA SER A 345 -39.47 -14.61 -5.45
C SER A 345 -40.00 -15.77 -4.59
N GLU A 346 -40.39 -15.53 -3.33
CA GLU A 346 -40.95 -16.60 -2.45
C GLU A 346 -42.11 -17.39 -3.08
N ASP A 347 -42.80 -16.79 -4.06
CA ASP A 347 -43.93 -17.38 -4.78
C ASP A 347 -43.48 -18.40 -5.85
N GLU A 348 -42.38 -18.13 -6.53
CA GLU A 348 -41.76 -19.05 -7.50
C GLU A 348 -41.13 -20.27 -6.80
N LEU A 349 -40.60 -20.08 -5.59
CA LEU A 349 -40.05 -21.14 -4.73
C LEU A 349 -41.14 -22.10 -4.22
N LYS A 350 -42.35 -21.58 -3.97
CA LYS A 350 -43.53 -22.40 -3.66
C LYS A 350 -44.04 -23.14 -4.90
N ALA A 351 -43.99 -22.53 -6.08
CA ALA A 351 -44.45 -23.13 -7.32
C ALA A 351 -43.57 -24.31 -7.80
N ALA A 352 -42.27 -24.28 -7.50
CA ALA A 352 -41.32 -25.35 -7.84
C ALA A 352 -41.37 -26.55 -6.87
N SER A 353 -42.14 -26.48 -5.78
CA SER A 353 -42.19 -27.52 -4.76
C SER A 353 -43.18 -28.65 -5.12
N GLY A 354 -42.73 -29.91 -5.02
CA GLY A 354 -43.55 -31.10 -5.30
C GLY A 354 -44.72 -31.31 -4.33
N PRO A 355 -45.58 -32.32 -4.53
CA PRO A 355 -46.74 -32.58 -3.67
C PRO A 355 -46.33 -32.76 -2.20
N VAL A 356 -47.06 -32.10 -1.29
CA VAL A 356 -46.81 -32.13 0.16
C VAL A 356 -47.08 -33.54 0.70
N PRO A 357 -46.10 -34.21 1.32
CA PRO A 357 -46.33 -35.53 1.92
C PRO A 357 -47.29 -35.43 3.12
N GLU A 358 -48.13 -36.45 3.32
CA GLU A 358 -48.98 -36.55 4.52
C GLU A 358 -48.08 -36.78 5.75
N LEU A 359 -47.93 -35.71 6.56
CA LEU A 359 -47.13 -35.71 7.78
C LEU A 359 -48.04 -35.72 9.02
N PRO A 360 -47.60 -36.36 10.13
CA PRO A 360 -48.31 -36.29 11.41
C PRO A 360 -48.48 -34.85 11.92
N GLU A 361 -49.51 -34.61 12.73
CA GLU A 361 -49.78 -33.31 13.34
C GLU A 361 -48.56 -32.76 14.08
N GLY A 362 -48.08 -31.58 13.65
CA GLY A 362 -46.98 -30.85 14.28
C GLY A 362 -45.66 -30.81 13.50
N ILE A 363 -45.58 -31.42 12.31
CA ILE A 363 -44.36 -31.39 11.46
C ILE A 363 -44.67 -30.72 10.13
N THR A 364 -43.86 -29.72 9.75
CA THR A 364 -43.90 -29.06 8.44
C THR A 364 -42.53 -29.15 7.76
N VAL A 365 -42.54 -29.29 6.43
CA VAL A 365 -41.33 -29.24 5.60
C VAL A 365 -41.13 -27.83 5.06
N ALA A 366 -39.87 -27.39 4.96
CA ALA A 366 -39.53 -26.06 4.41
C ALA A 366 -39.69 -26.00 2.88
N TYR A 367 -39.51 -27.13 2.19
CA TYR A 367 -39.79 -27.34 0.77
C TYR A 367 -39.88 -28.85 0.47
N THR A 368 -40.44 -29.22 -0.67
CA THR A 368 -40.58 -30.62 -1.13
C THR A 368 -39.76 -30.85 -2.40
N ILE A 369 -39.15 -32.04 -2.49
CA ILE A 369 -38.35 -32.45 -3.67
C ILE A 369 -39.34 -32.76 -4.81
N PRO A 370 -39.15 -32.21 -6.03
CA PRO A 370 -39.96 -32.57 -7.19
C PRO A 370 -39.85 -34.08 -7.47
N ASN A 371 -40.97 -34.71 -7.88
CA ASN A 371 -40.93 -36.11 -8.29
C ASN A 371 -39.98 -36.28 -9.49
N LYS A 372 -39.10 -37.28 -9.42
CA LYS A 372 -38.41 -37.82 -10.60
C LYS A 372 -39.43 -38.52 -11.49
N GLU A 373 -40.27 -37.77 -12.18
CA GLU A 373 -40.87 -38.30 -13.40
C GLU A 373 -39.80 -38.25 -14.49
N GLU A 374 -39.62 -39.38 -15.17
CA GLU A 374 -38.75 -39.51 -16.32
C GLU A 374 -39.13 -38.41 -17.32
N ASN A 375 -38.25 -37.43 -17.53
CA ASN A 375 -38.28 -36.60 -18.72
C ASN A 375 -37.97 -37.50 -19.92
N LEU A 376 -38.98 -38.25 -20.36
CA LEU A 376 -39.14 -38.60 -21.75
C LEU A 376 -39.21 -37.28 -22.49
N ILE A 377 -38.11 -36.93 -23.15
CA ILE A 377 -38.03 -35.86 -24.12
C ILE A 377 -39.08 -36.17 -25.19
N THR A 378 -40.27 -35.58 -25.07
CA THR A 378 -41.13 -35.37 -26.24
C THR A 378 -40.56 -34.15 -26.93
N GLU A 379 -39.92 -34.38 -28.07
CA GLU A 379 -39.60 -33.35 -29.06
C GLU A 379 -40.89 -32.58 -29.39
N GLU A 380 -41.07 -31.40 -28.79
CA GLU A 380 -41.96 -30.40 -29.36
C GLU A 380 -41.28 -29.83 -30.61
N THR A 381 -41.59 -30.45 -31.75
CA THR A 381 -41.39 -29.82 -33.05
C THR A 381 -42.26 -28.56 -33.10
N VAL A 382 -41.61 -27.40 -33.12
CA VAL A 382 -42.25 -26.11 -33.45
C VAL A 382 -42.82 -26.24 -34.86
N ALA A 383 -44.13 -26.08 -35.01
CA ALA A 383 -44.76 -26.03 -36.32
C ALA A 383 -44.29 -24.76 -37.06
N ASP A 384 -43.68 -24.94 -38.23
CA ASP A 384 -43.36 -23.86 -39.16
C ASP A 384 -44.63 -23.08 -39.51
N GLY A 385 -44.76 -21.88 -38.96
CA GLY A 385 -45.78 -20.92 -39.36
C GLY A 385 -45.38 -20.28 -40.69
N GLU A 386 -46.25 -20.40 -41.70
CA GLU A 386 -46.07 -19.85 -43.06
C GLU A 386 -46.15 -18.30 -43.13
N GLU A 387 -45.65 -17.55 -42.14
CA GLU A 387 -45.52 -16.09 -42.25
C GLU A 387 -44.08 -15.72 -42.63
N SER A 388 -43.92 -15.03 -43.77
CA SER A 388 -42.61 -14.61 -44.25
C SER A 388 -42.05 -13.45 -43.39
N LEU A 389 -40.73 -13.41 -43.24
CA LEU A 389 -40.00 -12.39 -42.47
C LEU A 389 -40.36 -10.94 -42.88
N GLU A 390 -40.76 -10.75 -44.15
CA GLU A 390 -41.18 -9.45 -44.69
C GLU A 390 -42.54 -8.98 -44.15
N GLU A 391 -43.47 -9.90 -43.87
CA GLU A 391 -44.79 -9.59 -43.28
C GLU A 391 -44.69 -9.22 -41.80
N LEU A 392 -43.78 -9.86 -41.06
CA LEU A 392 -43.46 -9.54 -39.67
C LEU A 392 -42.83 -8.15 -39.53
N MET A 393 -41.91 -7.78 -40.43
CA MET A 393 -41.30 -6.46 -40.45
C MET A 393 -42.29 -5.34 -40.85
N ALA A 394 -43.31 -5.66 -41.66
CA ALA A 394 -44.37 -4.72 -42.01
C ALA A 394 -45.32 -4.43 -40.83
N LYS A 395 -45.66 -5.45 -40.02
CA LYS A 395 -46.51 -5.29 -38.82
C LYS A 395 -45.84 -4.42 -37.75
N MET A 396 -44.52 -4.50 -37.57
CA MET A 396 -43.78 -3.69 -36.58
C MET A 396 -43.60 -2.22 -36.98
N ARG A 397 -43.81 -1.84 -38.24
CA ARG A 397 -43.71 -0.43 -38.69
C ARG A 397 -44.97 0.39 -38.44
N ASN A 398 -46.08 -0.25 -38.08
CA ASN A 398 -47.37 0.40 -37.81
C ASN A 398 -47.81 0.31 -36.33
N MET A 399 -46.92 -0.15 -35.45
CA MET A 399 -46.99 0.09 -34.00
C MET A 399 -46.06 1.25 -33.65
#